data_AF-A0A150PMZ7-F1
#
_entry.id   AF-A0A150PMZ7-F1
#
_cell.length_a   1.000
_cell.length_b   1.000
_cell.length_c   1.000
_cell.angle_alpha   90.00
_cell.angle_beta   90.00
_cell.angle_gamma   90.00
#
_symmetry.space_group_name_H-M   'P 1'
#
loop_
_entity.id
_entity.type
_entity.pdbx_description
1 polymer ?
#
loop_
_entity_poly.entity_id
_entity_poly.type
_entity_poly.pdbx_seq_one_letter_code
_entity_poly.pdbx_strand_id
1 'polypeptide(L)'
;MAVDRHLYAIERLSFVMRIDAVEWWTPTPASRDYARAWLASGSPSGRAAPARLGDLRPRDGASASSCGEAWIYVDRATGEAFLQGWCT
;
A
#
# COMPACT_ATOMS: atom_id res chain seq x y z
N MET A 1 2.27 -19.01 11.90
CA MET A 1 3.02 -17.85 11.40
C MET A 1 2.13 -16.63 11.54
N ALA A 2 2.59 -15.58 12.22
CA ALA A 2 1.85 -14.31 12.26
C ALA A 2 2.08 -13.57 10.95
N VAL A 3 1.02 -13.12 10.29
CA VAL A 3 1.11 -12.24 9.12
C VAL A 3 1.30 -10.83 9.65
N ASP A 4 2.44 -10.20 9.34
CA ASP A 4 2.64 -8.80 9.69
C ASP A 4 1.76 -7.91 8.80
N ARG A 5 1.04 -6.98 9.41
CA ARG A 5 0.09 -6.10 8.74
C ARG A 5 0.63 -4.67 8.79
N HIS A 6 1.13 -4.20 7.66
CA HIS A 6 1.60 -2.83 7.51
C HIS A 6 0.53 -1.97 6.81
N LEU A 7 0.35 -0.75 7.31
CA LEU A 7 -0.49 0.26 6.68
C LEU A 7 0.39 1.24 5.90
N TYR A 8 0.00 1.53 4.66
CA TYR A 8 0.67 2.48 3.79
C TYR A 8 -0.33 3.51 3.26
N ALA A 9 0.11 4.75 3.11
CA ALA A 9 -0.58 5.76 2.33
C ALA A 9 -0.13 5.67 0.87
N ILE A 10 -1.08 5.82 -0.07
CA ILE A 10 -0.78 6.00 -1.49
C ILE A 10 -0.51 7.49 -1.71
N GLU A 11 0.74 7.86 -1.97
CA GLU A 11 1.11 9.26 -2.23
C GLU A 11 0.91 9.64 -3.69
N ARG A 12 1.10 8.67 -4.59
CA ARG A 12 0.94 8.85 -6.02
C ARG A 12 0.46 7.55 -6.65
N LEU A 13 -0.37 7.69 -7.68
CA LEU A 13 -0.82 6.58 -8.52
C LEU A 13 -0.64 6.97 -9.99
N SER A 14 -0.08 6.05 -10.78
CA SER A 14 0.00 6.18 -12.23
C SER A 14 -0.62 4.97 -12.88
N PHE A 15 -1.66 5.19 -13.68
CA PHE A 15 -2.20 4.15 -14.56
C PHE A 15 -1.14 3.70 -15.56
N VAL A 16 -1.08 2.40 -15.81
CA VAL A 16 -0.16 1.80 -16.78
C VAL A 16 -0.92 1.25 -17.96
N MET A 17 -1.87 0.34 -17.71
CA MET A 17 -2.65 -0.28 -18.77
C MET A 17 -3.93 -0.91 -18.25
N ARG A 18 -4.84 -1.18 -19.18
CA ARG A 18 -6.08 -1.92 -18.95
C ARG A 18 -6.06 -3.18 -19.78
N ILE A 19 -6.57 -4.25 -19.18
CA ILE A 19 -6.96 -5.45 -19.91
C ILE A 19 -8.47 -5.66 -19.70
N ASP A 20 -9.14 -6.13 -20.75
CA ASP A 20 -10.58 -6.34 -20.75
C ASP A 20 -10.90 -7.78 -21.14
N ALA A 21 -11.73 -8.45 -20.32
CA ALA A 21 -12.28 -9.78 -20.55
C ALA A 21 -11.25 -10.83 -21.03
N VAL A 22 -10.08 -10.85 -20.40
CA VAL A 22 -8.98 -11.75 -20.76
C VAL A 22 -9.20 -13.13 -20.15
N GLU A 23 -9.28 -14.17 -20.99
CA GLU A 23 -9.66 -15.54 -20.57
C GLU A 23 -8.51 -16.57 -20.59
N TRP A 24 -7.38 -16.27 -21.23
CA TRP A 24 -6.28 -17.25 -21.45
C TRP A 24 -5.48 -17.66 -20.21
N TRP A 25 -5.73 -17.05 -19.04
CA TRP A 25 -5.01 -17.36 -17.78
C TRP A 25 -5.93 -17.56 -16.57
N THR A 26 -7.25 -17.47 -16.75
CA THR A 26 -8.25 -17.61 -15.68
C THR A 26 -9.52 -18.28 -16.24
N PRO A 27 -10.23 -19.12 -15.47
CA PRO A 27 -11.45 -19.78 -15.94
C PRO A 27 -12.60 -18.81 -16.28
N THR A 28 -12.59 -17.61 -15.69
CA THR A 28 -13.55 -16.55 -15.95
C THR A 28 -12.85 -15.35 -16.62
N PRO A 29 -13.55 -14.58 -17.48
CA PRO A 29 -12.97 -13.40 -18.10
C PRO A 29 -12.48 -12.41 -17.05
N ALA A 30 -11.20 -12.05 -17.09
CA ALA A 30 -10.59 -11.10 -16.17
C ALA A 30 -10.48 -9.71 -16.80
N SER A 31 -11.00 -8.70 -16.11
CA SER A 31 -10.85 -7.29 -16.48
C SER A 31 -10.09 -6.56 -15.36
N ARG A 32 -8.92 -6.01 -15.67
CA ARG A 32 -8.02 -5.41 -14.67
C ARG A 32 -7.42 -4.10 -15.15
N ASP A 33 -7.30 -3.15 -14.21
CA ASP A 33 -6.54 -1.92 -14.39
C ASP A 33 -5.23 -2.03 -13.63
N TYR A 34 -4.10 -1.97 -14.34
CA TYR A 34 -2.76 -2.02 -13.77
C TYR A 34 -2.24 -0.61 -13.52
N ALA A 35 -1.59 -0.42 -12.37
CA ALA A 35 -1.01 0.85 -11.99
C ALA A 35 0.29 0.69 -11.20
N ARG A 36 1.10 1.74 -11.22
CA ARG A 36 2.23 1.94 -10.31
C ARG A 36 1.77 2.85 -9.17
N ALA A 37 2.01 2.43 -7.94
CA ALA A 37 1.71 3.16 -6.73
C ALA A 37 3.00 3.49 -5.98
N TRP A 38 3.09 4.70 -5.45
CA TRP A 38 4.16 5.08 -4.52
C TRP A 38 3.56 5.08 -3.12
N LEU A 39 4.11 4.21 -2.27
CA LEU A 39 3.57 3.88 -0.96
C LEU A 39 4.51 4.39 0.11
N ALA A 40 3.95 5.03 1.14
CA ALA A 40 4.68 5.49 2.30
C ALA A 40 3.99 4.99 3.57
N SER A 41 4.74 4.33 4.45
CA SER A 41 4.28 4.03 5.81
C SER A 41 4.70 5.16 6.73
N GLY A 42 3.71 5.89 7.24
CA GLY A 42 3.90 6.73 8.41
C GLY A 42 3.88 5.85 9.65
N SER A 43 4.69 6.17 10.66
CA SER A 43 4.46 5.59 11.98
C SER A 43 3.01 5.88 12.38
N PRO A 44 2.21 4.88 12.78
CA PRO A 44 0.92 5.12 13.40
C PRO A 44 1.14 5.67 14.82
N SER A 45 1.88 6.77 14.94
CA SER A 45 1.84 7.65 16.10
C SER A 45 0.52 8.41 16.01
N GLY A 46 -0.55 7.69 16.34
CA GLY A 46 -1.86 8.29 16.52
C GLY A 46 -1.72 9.49 17.45
N ARG A 47 -2.06 10.68 16.95
CA ARG A 47 -2.66 11.78 17.71
C ARG A 47 -2.29 11.79 19.20
N ALA A 48 -1.02 12.05 19.52
CA ALA A 48 -0.65 12.33 20.90
C ALA A 48 -1.10 13.76 21.22
N ALA A 49 -1.92 13.89 22.26
CA ALA A 49 -2.42 15.12 22.86
C ALA A 49 -1.34 16.23 22.98
N PRO A 50 -1.70 17.52 23.10
CA PRO A 50 -0.72 18.58 23.30
C PRO A 50 0.21 18.20 24.46
N ALA A 51 1.51 18.17 24.14
CA ALA A 51 2.56 17.74 25.04
C ALA A 51 2.48 18.47 26.38
N ARG A 52 2.36 17.73 27.48
CA ARG A 52 2.73 18.27 28.78
C ARG A 52 4.25 18.30 28.83
N LEU A 53 4.78 19.49 29.08
CA LEU A 53 6.19 19.80 29.28
C LEU A 53 6.76 18.88 30.37
N GLY A 54 7.54 17.85 30.02
CA GLY A 54 8.18 17.01 31.04
C GLY A 54 9.03 15.82 30.56
N ASP A 55 8.62 15.08 29.53
CA ASP A 55 9.27 13.79 29.24
C ASP A 55 10.22 13.83 28.03
N LEU A 56 11.44 14.32 28.26
CA LEU A 56 12.57 14.12 27.35
C LEU A 56 13.17 12.73 27.56
N ARG A 57 12.59 11.73 26.91
CA ARG A 57 13.29 10.48 26.58
C ARG A 57 13.21 10.26 25.08
N PRO A 58 14.35 10.09 24.37
CA PRO A 58 14.31 9.62 22.99
C PRO A 58 13.69 8.22 23.03
N ARG A 59 12.47 8.08 22.51
CA ARG A 59 11.88 6.76 22.29
C ARG A 59 12.57 6.19 21.06
N ASP A 60 13.70 5.51 21.27
CA ASP A 60 14.37 4.69 20.27
C ASP A 60 13.41 3.58 19.85
N GLY A 61 12.71 3.86 18.76
CA GLY A 61 11.63 3.05 18.23
C GLY A 61 10.95 3.77 17.08
N ALA A 62 11.73 4.51 16.28
CA ALA A 62 11.27 4.93 14.97
C ALA A 62 11.09 3.64 14.15
N SER A 63 9.87 3.10 14.12
CA SER A 63 9.49 2.13 13.09
C SER A 63 9.96 2.70 11.77
N ALA A 64 10.94 2.05 11.16
CA ALA A 64 11.53 2.52 9.91
C ALA A 64 10.38 2.82 8.95
N SER A 65 10.26 4.07 8.52
CA SER A 65 9.31 4.44 7.48
C SER A 65 9.70 3.65 6.24
N SER A 66 8.94 2.62 5.93
CA SER A 66 9.04 1.89 4.68
C SER A 66 8.33 2.72 3.62
N CYS A 67 9.08 3.19 2.64
CA CYS A 67 8.53 3.75 1.42
C CYS A 67 9.01 2.92 0.23
N GLY A 68 8.21 2.84 -0.81
CA GLY A 68 8.59 2.09 -2.00
C GLY A 68 7.59 2.26 -3.13
N GLU A 69 8.01 1.81 -4.30
CA GLU A 69 7.15 1.73 -5.46
C GLU A 69 6.54 0.33 -5.54
N ALA A 70 5.28 0.25 -5.90
CA ALA A 70 4.55 -1.00 -6.00
C ALA A 70 3.79 -1.10 -7.32
N TRP A 71 3.76 -2.31 -7.86
CA TRP A 71 2.81 -2.69 -8.90
C TRP A 71 1.52 -3.18 -8.25
N ILE A 72 0.41 -2.56 -8.62
CA ILE A 72 -0.92 -2.96 -8.19
C ILE A 72 -1.80 -3.24 -9.40
N TYR A 73 -2.84 -4.03 -9.18
CA TYR A 73 -3.96 -4.10 -10.10
C TYR A 73 -5.29 -3.95 -9.36
N VAL A 74 -6.28 -3.40 -10.05
CA VAL A 74 -7.67 -3.33 -9.59
C VAL A 74 -8.48 -4.33 -10.39
N ASP A 75 -9.13 -5.26 -9.72
CA ASP A 75 -10.16 -6.10 -10.33
C ASP A 75 -11.40 -5.26 -10.60
N ARG A 76 -11.81 -5.16 -11.86
CA ARG A 76 -12.94 -4.32 -12.25
C ARG A 76 -14.30 -4.95 -11.97
N ALA A 77 -14.37 -6.26 -11.75
CA ALA A 77 -15.61 -6.93 -11.37
C ALA A 77 -15.97 -6.65 -9.91
N THR A 78 -14.95 -6.61 -9.02
CA THR A 78 -15.15 -6.41 -7.58
C THR A 78 -14.82 -4.99 -7.11
N GLY A 79 -13.98 -4.26 -7.85
CA GLY A 79 -13.40 -2.99 -7.43
C GLY A 79 -12.26 -3.13 -6.42
N GLU A 80 -11.85 -4.36 -6.08
CA GLU A 80 -10.78 -4.61 -5.12
C GLU A 80 -9.40 -4.38 -5.75
N ALA A 81 -8.48 -3.82 -4.95
CA ALA A 81 -7.11 -3.56 -5.34
C ALA A 81 -6.15 -4.53 -4.67
N PHE A 82 -5.20 -5.05 -5.44
CA PHE A 82 -4.25 -6.05 -5.00
C PHE A 82 -2.81 -5.62 -5.28
N LEU A 83 -1.93 -5.87 -4.32
CA LEU A 83 -0.50 -5.73 -4.48
C LEU A 83 0.04 -6.92 -5.28
N GLN A 84 0.71 -6.64 -6.40
CA GLN A 84 1.30 -7.66 -7.26
C GLN A 84 2.81 -7.77 -7.09
N GLY A 85 3.49 -6.64 -6.89
CA GLY A 85 4.94 -6.59 -6.76
C GLY A 85 5.41 -5.36 -6.03
N TRP A 86 6.55 -5.47 -5.35
CA TRP A 86 7.19 -4.40 -4.59
C TRP A 86 8.60 -4.13 -5.13
N CYS A 87 8.92 -2.85 -5.33
CA CYS A 87 10.23 -2.36 -5.74
C CYS A 87 10.76 -1.43 -4.63
N THR A 88 11.86 -1.84 -4.00
CA THR A 88 12.60 -1.07 -2.98
C THR A 88 13.61 -0.12 -3.62
#